data_AF-A0A920YPQ8-F1
#
_entry.id   AF-A0A920YPQ8-F1
#
_cell.length_a   1.000
_cell.length_b   1.000
_cell.length_c   1.000
_cell.angle_alpha   90.00
_cell.angle_beta   90.00
_cell.angle_gamma   90.00
#
_symmetry.space_group_name_H-M   'P 1'
#
loop_
_entity.id
_entity.type
_entity.pdbx_description
1 polymer ?
#
loop_
_entity_poly.entity_id
_entity_poly.type
_entity_poly.pdbx_seq_one_letter_code
_entity_poly.pdbx_strand_id
1 'polypeptide(L)'
;MTLTLFFQHLANGISLGSLYALIAIGYTMVYGIVRLINFAHGDLLMVAAYAAFYGILLFSLPWWAVFPLAVVLTTLLGLSIERVAYRPLRDSPRISVLISAIGVSFLLENLGLVVFGGRPKAFFVPPFFATMHSIGGVAVATLTLVIPVITALLLFGLIYLIYHTKVGMAMRAVARDLETARLMAIDVDQIISLTFVVGSSLAAVGGLMWGLKFPQINPLLGVMPGLKCFIAAVVGGIGNIAGAVLGGFVLGVGEILLVAFVPELAGYRDAFAFVLLILTLLIRPTGLLGERVAEKV
;
A
#
# COMPACT_ATOMS: atom_id res chain seq x y z
N MET A 1 -32.58 -0.45 0.87
CA MET A 1 -31.55 0.62 0.84
C MET A 1 -32.05 1.75 -0.05
N THR A 2 -32.04 3.01 0.40
CA THR A 2 -32.42 4.16 -0.44
C THR A 2 -31.31 4.48 -1.45
N LEU A 3 -31.66 5.19 -2.54
CA LEU A 3 -30.68 5.62 -3.56
C LEU A 3 -29.55 6.46 -2.96
N THR A 4 -29.88 7.33 -1.99
CA THR A 4 -28.92 8.16 -1.26
C THR A 4 -27.93 7.32 -0.44
N LEU A 5 -28.40 6.29 0.25
CA LEU A 5 -27.55 5.37 1.00
C LEU A 5 -26.65 4.54 0.06
N PHE A 6 -27.17 4.11 -1.09
CA PHE A 6 -26.35 3.41 -2.08
C PHE A 6 -25.19 4.28 -2.56
N PHE A 7 -25.45 5.53 -2.94
CA PHE A 7 -24.41 6.46 -3.36
C PHE A 7 -23.43 6.82 -2.23
N GLN A 8 -23.90 6.88 -0.97
CA GLN A 8 -23.05 7.05 0.20
C GLN A 8 -22.06 5.88 0.36
N HIS A 9 -22.56 4.64 0.27
CA HIS A 9 -21.72 3.45 0.35
C HIS A 9 -20.77 3.36 -0.85
N LEU A 10 -21.22 3.74 -2.04
CA LEU A 10 -20.36 3.78 -3.23
C LEU A 10 -19.23 4.79 -3.07
N ALA A 11 -19.50 6.01 -2.59
CA ALA A 11 -18.48 7.02 -2.34
C ALA A 11 -17.45 6.54 -1.30
N ASN A 12 -17.91 5.94 -0.21
CA ASN A 12 -17.05 5.35 0.82
C ASN A 12 -16.21 4.18 0.28
N GLY A 13 -16.81 3.34 -0.57
CA GLY A 13 -16.18 2.22 -1.27
C GLY A 13 -15.10 2.67 -2.24
N ILE A 14 -15.36 3.71 -3.05
CA ILE A 14 -14.37 4.30 -3.96
C ILE A 14 -13.19 4.87 -3.17
N SER A 15 -13.46 5.60 -2.09
CA SER A 15 -12.40 6.14 -1.23
C SER A 15 -11.58 5.03 -0.59
N LEU A 16 -12.20 3.96 -0.09
CA LEU A 16 -11.48 2.84 0.50
C LEU A 16 -10.69 2.05 -0.55
N GLY A 17 -11.31 1.79 -1.70
CA GLY A 17 -10.69 1.10 -2.82
C GLY A 17 -9.51 1.88 -3.40
N SER A 18 -9.59 3.21 -3.42
CA SER A 18 -8.45 4.07 -3.80
C SER A 18 -7.31 3.98 -2.80
N LEU A 19 -7.59 3.81 -1.51
CA LEU A 19 -6.58 3.62 -0.48
C LEU A 19 -5.91 2.24 -0.64
N TYR A 20 -6.71 1.17 -0.81
CA TYR A 20 -6.19 -0.16 -1.10
C TYR A 20 -5.37 -0.19 -2.39
N ALA A 21 -5.84 0.49 -3.46
CA ALA A 21 -5.12 0.62 -4.71
C ALA A 21 -3.76 1.30 -4.51
N LEU A 22 -3.71 2.43 -3.80
CA LEU A 22 -2.47 3.17 -3.53
C LEU A 22 -1.40 2.28 -2.89
N ILE A 23 -1.77 1.54 -1.86
CA ILE A 23 -0.85 0.66 -1.13
C ILE A 23 -0.52 -0.59 -1.97
N ALA A 24 -1.52 -1.18 -2.66
CA ALA A 24 -1.33 -2.34 -3.52
C ALA A 24 -0.36 -2.05 -4.68
N ILE A 25 -0.36 -0.83 -5.23
CA ILE A 25 0.64 -0.39 -6.21
C ILE A 25 2.06 -0.49 -5.62
N GLY A 26 2.25 -0.07 -4.36
CA GLY A 26 3.54 -0.18 -3.67
C GLY A 26 4.04 -1.62 -3.57
N TYR A 27 3.17 -2.55 -3.15
CA TYR A 27 3.45 -3.99 -3.15
C TYR A 27 3.82 -4.52 -4.55
N THR A 28 3.01 -4.15 -5.54
CA THR A 28 3.18 -4.56 -6.94
C THR A 28 4.47 -4.05 -7.56
N MET A 29 4.92 -2.85 -7.20
CA MET A 29 6.19 -2.29 -7.70
C MET A 29 7.40 -3.06 -7.20
N VAL A 30 7.48 -3.32 -5.90
CA VAL A 30 8.60 -4.05 -5.30
C VAL A 30 8.60 -5.51 -5.80
N TYR A 31 7.43 -6.15 -5.80
CA TYR A 31 7.29 -7.51 -6.30
C TYR A 31 7.58 -7.61 -7.80
N GLY A 32 7.12 -6.67 -8.62
CA GLY A 32 7.31 -6.72 -10.07
C GLY A 32 8.79 -6.75 -10.49
N ILE A 33 9.67 -6.17 -9.67
CA ILE A 33 11.11 -6.10 -9.95
C ILE A 33 11.86 -7.25 -9.26
N VAL A 34 11.64 -7.47 -7.96
CA VAL A 34 12.42 -8.44 -7.18
C VAL A 34 11.78 -9.84 -7.17
N ARG A 35 10.49 -9.95 -7.53
CA ARG A 35 9.66 -11.17 -7.44
C ARG A 35 9.59 -11.76 -6.03
N LEU A 36 9.74 -10.90 -5.03
CA LEU A 36 9.67 -11.23 -3.60
C LEU A 36 8.66 -10.31 -2.92
N ILE A 37 7.90 -10.87 -1.98
CA ILE A 37 6.88 -10.14 -1.24
C ILE A 37 7.55 -9.45 -0.05
N ASN A 38 7.40 -8.14 0.02
CA ASN A 38 7.87 -7.35 1.15
C ASN A 38 6.79 -7.27 2.24
N PHE A 39 6.82 -8.17 3.22
CA PHE A 39 5.86 -8.15 4.34
C PHE A 39 5.98 -6.91 5.22
N ALA A 40 7.19 -6.34 5.35
CA ALA A 40 7.44 -5.11 6.09
C ALA A 40 6.83 -3.85 5.45
N HIS A 41 6.25 -3.94 4.24
CA HIS A 41 5.61 -2.81 3.58
C HIS A 41 4.41 -2.27 4.39
N GLY A 42 3.66 -3.17 5.06
CA GLY A 42 2.59 -2.80 6.00
C GLY A 42 3.12 -1.95 7.15
N ASP A 43 4.28 -2.30 7.69
CA ASP A 43 4.89 -1.60 8.83
C ASP A 43 5.43 -0.23 8.46
N LEU A 44 5.78 -0.01 7.19
CA LEU A 44 6.09 1.33 6.69
C LEU A 44 4.87 2.28 6.79
N LEU A 45 3.63 1.78 6.64
CA LEU A 45 2.44 2.58 6.93
C LEU A 45 2.37 2.98 8.40
N MET A 46 2.65 2.03 9.30
CA MET A 46 2.70 2.28 10.73
C MET A 46 3.72 3.38 11.06
N VAL A 47 4.95 3.25 10.52
CA VAL A 47 6.03 4.23 10.76
C VAL A 47 5.65 5.61 10.26
N ALA A 48 5.06 5.74 9.07
CA ALA A 48 4.61 7.03 8.54
C ALA A 48 3.55 7.69 9.43
N ALA A 49 2.60 6.89 9.93
CA ALA A 49 1.57 7.38 10.83
C ALA A 49 2.15 7.85 12.18
N TYR A 50 3.11 7.13 12.75
CA TYR A 50 3.79 7.56 13.98
C TYR A 50 4.72 8.75 13.77
N ALA A 51 5.45 8.81 12.66
CA ALA A 51 6.27 9.94 12.31
C ALA A 51 5.42 11.22 12.22
N ALA A 52 4.23 11.13 11.62
CA ALA A 52 3.30 12.24 11.59
C ALA A 52 2.71 12.58 12.96
N PHE A 53 2.30 11.58 13.73
CA PHE A 53 1.77 11.77 15.08
C PHE A 53 2.75 12.52 15.99
N TYR A 54 4.01 12.07 16.08
CA TYR A 54 5.02 12.72 16.92
C TYR A 54 5.52 14.04 16.33
N GLY A 55 5.57 14.17 15.00
CA GLY A 55 5.89 15.43 14.32
C GLY A 55 4.93 16.56 14.73
N ILE A 56 3.63 16.24 14.80
CA ILE A 56 2.60 17.21 15.23
C ILE A 56 2.60 17.38 16.75
N LEU A 57 2.64 16.28 17.51
CA LEU A 57 2.48 16.33 18.97
C LEU A 57 3.69 16.94 19.69
N LEU A 58 4.91 16.52 19.37
CA LEU A 58 6.12 16.93 20.10
C LEU A 58 6.71 18.23 19.55
N PHE A 59 6.73 18.37 18.24
CA PHE A 59 7.38 19.52 17.59
C PHE A 59 6.40 20.65 17.24
N SER A 60 5.09 20.45 17.47
CA SER A 60 4.05 21.42 17.12
C SER A 60 4.13 21.90 15.67
N LEU A 61 4.67 21.06 14.78
CA LEU A 61 4.84 21.39 13.37
C LEU A 61 3.48 21.32 12.68
N PRO A 62 3.23 22.21 11.71
CA PRO A 62 1.99 22.17 10.96
C PRO A 62 1.93 20.91 10.09
N TRP A 63 0.72 20.37 9.92
CA TRP A 63 0.49 19.11 9.21
C TRP A 63 1.08 19.08 7.78
N TRP A 64 1.07 20.23 7.09
CA TRP A 64 1.60 20.36 5.73
C TRP A 64 3.13 20.23 5.65
N ALA A 65 3.86 20.48 6.75
CA ALA A 65 5.30 20.25 6.85
C ALA A 65 5.59 18.82 7.32
N VAL A 66 4.78 18.32 8.26
CA VAL A 66 4.96 17.00 8.86
C VAL A 66 4.71 15.87 7.87
N PHE A 67 3.73 15.99 6.98
CA PHE A 67 3.41 14.92 6.02
C PHE A 67 4.56 14.63 5.04
N PRO A 68 5.16 15.64 4.36
CA PRO A 68 6.37 15.42 3.56
C PRO A 68 7.53 14.85 4.38
N LEU A 69 7.73 15.35 5.61
CA LEU A 69 8.79 14.86 6.49
C LEU A 69 8.59 13.38 6.84
N ALA A 70 7.36 12.98 7.16
CA ALA A 70 7.00 11.58 7.45
C ALA A 70 7.25 10.67 6.24
N VAL A 71 6.95 11.15 5.02
CA VAL A 71 7.27 10.43 3.77
C VAL A 71 8.78 10.26 3.63
N VAL A 72 9.57 11.32 3.80
CA VAL A 72 11.04 11.24 3.70
C VAL A 72 11.62 10.26 4.72
N LEU A 73 11.23 10.36 5.99
CA LEU A 73 11.71 9.47 7.05
C LEU A 73 11.35 8.01 6.78
N THR A 74 10.12 7.74 6.35
CA THR A 74 9.66 6.39 6.05
C THR A 74 10.35 5.82 4.82
N THR A 75 10.58 6.64 3.79
CA THR A 75 11.34 6.26 2.59
C THR A 75 12.80 5.93 2.93
N LEU A 76 13.44 6.71 3.81
CA LEU A 76 14.79 6.42 4.29
C LEU A 76 14.84 5.11 5.08
N LEU A 77 13.83 4.85 5.93
CA LEU A 77 13.71 3.58 6.64
C LEU A 77 13.54 2.43 5.65
N GLY A 78 12.66 2.54 4.65
CA GLY A 78 12.47 1.53 3.62
C GLY A 78 13.75 1.23 2.83
N LEU A 79 14.54 2.25 2.52
CA LEU A 79 15.87 2.09 1.90
C LEU A 79 16.87 1.41 2.84
N SER A 80 16.82 1.70 4.14
CA SER A 80 17.66 1.02 5.13
C SER A 80 17.29 -0.47 5.26
N ILE A 81 16.00 -0.80 5.23
CA ILE A 81 15.50 -2.18 5.22
C ILE A 81 16.01 -2.92 3.98
N GLU A 82 15.92 -2.30 2.80
CA GLU A 82 16.45 -2.89 1.57
C GLU A 82 17.94 -3.23 1.71
N ARG A 83 18.74 -2.28 2.20
CA ARG A 83 20.20 -2.45 2.32
C ARG A 83 20.63 -3.47 3.37
N VAL A 84 19.94 -3.52 4.50
CA VAL A 84 20.35 -4.34 5.66
C VAL A 84 19.71 -5.72 5.62
N ALA A 85 18.44 -5.82 5.24
CA ALA A 85 17.68 -7.06 5.36
C ALA A 85 17.49 -7.81 4.03
N TYR A 86 17.41 -7.09 2.90
CA TYR A 86 17.12 -7.72 1.59
C TYR A 86 18.37 -7.90 0.74
N ARG A 87 19.19 -6.85 0.59
CA ARG A 87 20.36 -6.84 -0.29
C ARG A 87 21.38 -7.93 0.05
N PRO A 88 21.72 -8.22 1.33
CA PRO A 88 22.69 -9.26 1.66
C PRO A 88 22.21 -10.67 1.33
N LEU A 89 20.89 -10.88 1.27
CA LEU A 89 20.26 -12.17 1.02
C LEU A 89 19.79 -12.34 -0.43
N ARG A 90 20.16 -11.42 -1.32
CA ARG A 90 19.64 -11.39 -2.70
C ARG A 90 19.98 -12.65 -3.50
N ASP A 91 21.17 -13.20 -3.30
CA ASP A 91 21.63 -14.41 -3.96
C ASP A 91 21.32 -15.69 -3.14
N SER A 92 20.61 -15.55 -2.02
CA SER A 92 20.16 -16.67 -1.20
C SER A 92 18.83 -17.25 -1.71
N PRO A 93 18.43 -18.45 -1.25
CA PRO A 93 17.12 -19.01 -1.58
C PRO A 93 15.98 -18.03 -1.25
N ARG A 94 14.93 -18.01 -2.08
CA ARG A 94 13.78 -17.09 -1.92
C ARG A 94 13.15 -17.13 -0.52
N ILE A 95 13.16 -18.31 0.10
CA ILE A 95 12.64 -18.52 1.46
C ILE A 95 13.44 -17.71 2.50
N SER A 96 14.77 -17.60 2.34
CA SER A 96 15.62 -16.83 3.25
C SER A 96 15.26 -15.34 3.23
N VAL A 97 14.99 -14.78 2.03
CA VAL A 97 14.55 -13.38 1.91
C VAL A 97 13.17 -13.18 2.51
N LEU A 98 12.26 -14.14 2.33
CA LEU A 98 10.93 -14.10 2.95
C LEU A 98 11.02 -14.12 4.48
N ILE A 99 11.87 -14.97 5.06
CA ILE A 99 12.09 -15.03 6.53
C ILE A 99 12.66 -13.69 7.01
N SER A 100 13.61 -13.11 6.29
CA SER A 100 14.15 -11.79 6.61
C SER A 100 13.08 -10.69 6.57
N ALA A 101 12.22 -10.69 5.54
CA ALA A 101 11.10 -9.76 5.41
C ALA A 101 10.14 -9.83 6.61
N ILE A 102 9.77 -11.04 7.03
CA ILE A 102 8.92 -11.29 8.20
C ILE A 102 9.65 -10.87 9.48
N GLY A 103 10.95 -11.16 9.59
CA GLY A 103 11.78 -10.74 10.72
C GLY A 103 11.83 -9.23 10.89
N VAL A 104 11.99 -8.47 9.79
CA VAL A 104 11.91 -7.01 9.82
C VAL A 104 10.52 -6.52 10.22
N SER A 105 9.47 -7.16 9.72
CA SER A 105 8.09 -6.81 10.07
C SER A 105 7.86 -6.94 11.57
N PHE A 106 8.17 -8.11 12.16
CA PHE A 106 8.10 -8.29 13.61
C PHE A 106 9.03 -7.36 14.38
N LEU A 107 10.23 -7.07 13.88
CA LEU A 107 11.13 -6.11 14.50
C LEU A 107 10.45 -4.73 14.60
N LEU A 108 9.87 -4.23 13.50
CA LEU A 108 9.22 -2.92 13.46
C LEU A 108 7.97 -2.88 14.35
N GLU A 109 7.12 -3.90 14.30
CA GLU A 109 5.92 -4.02 15.14
C GLU A 109 6.28 -4.01 16.63
N ASN A 110 7.21 -4.88 17.05
CA ASN A 110 7.58 -5.02 18.46
C ASN A 110 8.41 -3.83 18.95
N LEU A 111 9.30 -3.28 18.13
CA LEU A 111 9.99 -2.04 18.45
C LEU A 111 8.99 -0.89 18.59
N GLY A 112 7.97 -0.83 17.73
CA GLY A 112 6.85 0.10 17.86
C GLY A 112 6.08 -0.09 19.17
N LEU A 113 5.82 -1.32 19.60
CA LEU A 113 5.20 -1.61 20.89
C LEU A 113 6.03 -1.10 22.07
N VAL A 114 7.35 -1.30 22.04
CA VAL A 114 8.26 -0.86 23.11
C VAL A 114 8.42 0.66 23.12
N VAL A 115 8.64 1.28 21.96
CA VAL A 115 8.96 2.71 21.85
C VAL A 115 7.71 3.58 21.94
N PHE A 116 6.60 3.16 21.31
CA PHE A 116 5.37 3.97 21.24
C PHE A 116 4.33 3.54 22.26
N GLY A 117 4.44 2.33 22.83
CA GLY A 117 3.45 1.72 23.71
C GLY A 117 2.33 1.03 22.93
N GLY A 118 1.71 0.02 23.54
CA GLY A 118 0.61 -0.75 22.95
C GLY A 118 -0.76 -0.07 22.99
N ARG A 119 -0.90 1.09 23.66
CA ARG A 119 -2.18 1.80 23.75
C ARG A 119 -2.46 2.53 22.43
N PRO A 120 -3.66 2.37 21.84
CA PRO A 120 -4.04 3.15 20.67
C PRO A 120 -3.97 4.65 20.93
N LYS A 121 -3.49 5.41 19.95
CA LYS A 121 -3.37 6.87 20.00
C LYS A 121 -4.27 7.51 18.95
N ALA A 122 -4.87 8.64 19.28
CA ALA A 122 -5.69 9.40 18.34
C ALA A 122 -4.79 10.07 17.28
N PHE A 123 -5.10 9.90 16.00
CA PHE A 123 -4.38 10.58 14.93
C PHE A 123 -4.99 11.97 14.70
N PHE A 124 -4.15 12.99 14.60
CA PHE A 124 -4.63 14.34 14.32
C PHE A 124 -5.18 14.45 12.90
N VAL A 125 -6.44 14.84 12.78
CA VAL A 125 -7.09 15.11 11.50
C VAL A 125 -7.25 16.63 11.35
N PRO A 126 -6.52 17.28 10.42
CA PRO A 126 -6.72 18.69 10.13
C PRO A 126 -8.18 19.01 9.79
N PRO A 127 -8.76 20.13 10.26
CA PRO A 127 -10.18 20.46 10.06
C PRO A 127 -10.62 20.42 8.59
N PHE A 128 -9.72 20.79 7.67
CA PHE A 128 -9.94 20.72 6.22
C PHE A 128 -10.31 19.31 5.72
N PHE A 129 -9.78 18.24 6.32
CA PHE A 129 -10.12 16.88 5.90
C PHE A 129 -11.43 16.38 6.51
N ALA A 130 -11.85 16.97 7.63
CA ALA A 130 -13.06 16.60 8.35
C ALA A 130 -14.31 17.38 7.89
N THR A 131 -14.16 18.40 7.04
CA THR A 131 -15.31 19.15 6.51
C THR A 131 -16.22 18.25 5.68
N MET A 132 -17.53 18.36 5.94
CA MET A 132 -18.56 17.58 5.26
C MET A 132 -19.19 18.41 4.15
N HIS A 133 -19.31 17.81 2.97
CA HIS A 133 -20.02 18.37 1.83
C HIS A 133 -21.28 17.56 1.56
N SER A 134 -22.43 18.22 1.40
CA SER A 134 -23.66 17.56 0.97
C SER A 134 -23.80 17.73 -0.55
N ILE A 135 -23.74 16.61 -1.27
CA ILE A 135 -23.93 16.58 -2.72
C ILE A 135 -25.14 15.69 -3.01
N GLY A 136 -26.26 16.29 -3.42
CA GLY A 136 -27.47 15.54 -3.76
C GLY A 136 -28.03 14.68 -2.62
N GLY A 137 -27.85 15.09 -1.36
CA GLY A 137 -28.28 14.34 -0.18
C GLY A 137 -27.27 13.30 0.34
N VAL A 138 -26.11 13.16 -0.31
CA VAL A 138 -24.98 12.33 0.14
C VAL A 138 -24.00 13.20 0.94
N ALA A 139 -23.65 12.78 2.16
CA ALA A 139 -22.74 13.51 3.03
C ALA A 139 -21.32 12.95 2.87
N VAL A 140 -20.46 13.71 2.18
CA VAL A 140 -19.10 13.27 1.83
C VAL A 140 -18.08 14.15 2.52
N ALA A 141 -17.23 13.55 3.37
CA ALA A 141 -16.09 14.24 3.93
C ALA A 141 -15.10 14.63 2.83
N THR A 142 -14.43 15.77 2.95
CA THR A 142 -13.37 16.19 2.02
C THR A 142 -12.33 15.10 1.81
N LEU A 143 -11.97 14.36 2.88
CA LEU A 143 -11.04 13.24 2.80
C LEU A 143 -11.50 12.12 1.85
N THR A 144 -12.81 11.83 1.78
CA THR A 144 -13.37 10.82 0.87
C THR A 144 -13.15 11.18 -0.60
N LEU A 145 -13.06 12.47 -0.92
CA LEU A 145 -12.73 12.99 -2.26
C LEU A 145 -11.22 13.09 -2.49
N VAL A 146 -10.47 13.50 -1.47
CA VAL A 146 -9.01 13.70 -1.58
C VAL A 146 -8.27 12.38 -1.79
N ILE A 147 -8.66 11.29 -1.12
CA ILE A 147 -7.96 10.00 -1.24
C ILE A 147 -7.91 9.52 -2.71
N PRO A 148 -9.05 9.41 -3.44
CA PRO A 148 -9.03 9.08 -4.87
C PRO A 148 -8.16 10.01 -5.72
N VAL A 149 -8.18 11.32 -5.45
CA VAL A 149 -7.39 12.30 -6.19
C VAL A 149 -5.89 12.10 -5.98
N ILE A 150 -5.45 11.91 -4.73
CA ILE A 150 -4.04 11.64 -4.41
C ILE A 150 -3.60 10.30 -5.00
N THR A 151 -4.43 9.25 -4.88
CA THR A 151 -4.14 7.95 -5.48
C THR A 151 -3.97 8.07 -6.99
N ALA A 152 -4.87 8.79 -7.68
CA ALA A 152 -4.78 9.00 -9.12
C ALA A 152 -3.51 9.78 -9.49
N LEU A 153 -3.20 10.87 -8.76
CA LEU A 153 -2.00 11.67 -9.00
C LEU A 153 -0.72 10.83 -8.87
N LEU A 154 -0.62 10.03 -7.81
CA LEU A 154 0.54 9.15 -7.59
C LEU A 154 0.61 8.02 -8.62
N LEU A 155 -0.52 7.47 -9.03
CA LEU A 155 -0.60 6.49 -10.11
C LEU A 155 -0.10 7.07 -11.44
N PHE A 156 -0.56 8.26 -11.83
CA PHE A 156 -0.09 8.93 -13.04
C PHE A 156 1.41 9.27 -12.95
N GLY A 157 1.87 9.76 -11.80
CA GLY A 157 3.28 10.01 -11.54
C GLY A 157 4.13 8.74 -11.68
N LEU A 158 3.64 7.61 -11.16
CA LEU A 158 4.30 6.32 -11.28
C LEU A 158 4.32 5.79 -12.72
N ILE A 159 3.19 5.86 -13.43
CA ILE A 159 3.11 5.47 -14.85
C ILE A 159 4.07 6.31 -15.67
N TYR A 160 4.13 7.62 -15.42
CA TYR A 160 5.09 8.51 -16.08
C TYR A 160 6.54 8.12 -15.75
N LEU A 161 6.85 7.91 -14.47
CA LEU A 161 8.18 7.46 -14.04
C LEU A 161 8.58 6.18 -14.78
N ILE A 162 7.69 5.21 -14.87
CA ILE A 162 7.97 3.93 -15.50
C ILE A 162 8.10 4.11 -17.00
N TYR A 163 7.04 4.54 -17.69
CA TYR A 163 6.99 4.49 -19.16
C TYR A 163 7.76 5.61 -19.86
N HIS A 164 7.98 6.75 -19.20
CA HIS A 164 8.53 7.95 -19.83
C HIS A 164 9.91 8.38 -19.29
N THR A 165 10.56 7.61 -18.42
CA THR A 165 11.91 7.93 -17.93
C THR A 165 12.94 6.83 -18.17
N LYS A 166 14.23 7.20 -18.17
CA LYS A 166 15.35 6.24 -18.27
C LYS A 166 15.39 5.28 -17.07
N VAL A 167 15.09 5.78 -15.87
CA VAL A 167 15.00 4.96 -14.66
C VAL A 167 13.89 3.92 -14.82
N GLY A 168 12.73 4.33 -15.34
CA GLY A 168 11.61 3.43 -15.60
C GLY A 168 11.87 2.40 -16.70
N MET A 169 12.63 2.77 -17.73
CA MET A 169 13.12 1.82 -18.74
C MET A 169 14.01 0.74 -18.09
N ALA A 170 14.95 1.15 -17.24
CA ALA A 170 15.80 0.23 -16.49
C ALA A 170 14.99 -0.64 -15.51
N MET A 171 14.00 -0.08 -14.79
CA MET A 171 13.07 -0.84 -13.95
C MET A 171 12.35 -1.96 -14.73
N ARG A 172 11.85 -1.67 -15.93
CA ARG A 172 11.21 -2.70 -16.78
C ARG A 172 12.19 -3.75 -17.28
N ALA A 173 13.41 -3.36 -17.64
CA ALA A 173 14.45 -4.30 -18.07
C ALA A 173 14.81 -5.27 -16.94
N VAL A 174 15.04 -4.73 -15.74
CA VAL A 174 15.36 -5.48 -14.51
C VAL A 174 14.22 -6.42 -14.11
N ALA A 175 12.96 -5.99 -14.21
CA ALA A 175 11.79 -6.84 -13.95
C ALA A 175 11.67 -8.05 -14.92
N ARG A 176 12.16 -7.88 -16.15
CA ARG A 176 12.11 -8.93 -17.17
C ARG A 176 13.17 -9.99 -16.93
N ASP A 177 14.42 -9.55 -16.80
CA ASP A 177 15.58 -10.41 -16.60
C ASP A 177 16.70 -9.64 -15.89
N LEU A 178 16.96 -10.01 -14.63
CA LEU A 178 17.97 -9.38 -13.79
C LEU A 178 19.39 -9.61 -14.31
N GLU A 179 19.69 -10.81 -14.80
CA GLU A 179 21.04 -11.18 -15.26
C GLU A 179 21.36 -10.50 -16.58
N THR A 180 20.43 -10.53 -17.53
CA THR A 180 20.57 -9.84 -18.81
C THR A 180 20.68 -8.32 -18.61
N ALA A 181 19.91 -7.74 -17.69
CA ALA A 181 20.03 -6.32 -17.38
C ALA A 181 21.43 -5.94 -16.86
N ARG A 182 22.05 -6.79 -16.02
CA ARG A 182 23.44 -6.59 -15.55
C ARG A 182 24.43 -6.59 -16.71
N LEU A 183 24.26 -7.48 -17.70
CA LEU A 183 25.11 -7.53 -18.89
C LEU A 183 24.96 -6.30 -19.80
N MET A 184 23.82 -5.62 -19.73
CA MET A 184 23.56 -4.36 -20.45
C MET A 184 24.03 -3.11 -19.69
N ALA A 185 24.95 -3.28 -18.74
CA ALA A 185 25.53 -2.20 -17.91
C ALA A 185 24.49 -1.42 -17.06
N ILE A 186 23.34 -2.02 -16.76
CA ILE A 186 22.36 -1.45 -15.83
C ILE A 186 22.80 -1.79 -14.40
N ASP A 187 22.94 -0.76 -13.55
CA ASP A 187 23.14 -0.97 -12.11
C ASP A 187 21.85 -1.48 -11.47
N VAL A 188 21.71 -2.81 -11.43
CA VAL A 188 20.54 -3.50 -10.88
C VAL A 188 20.32 -3.17 -9.40
N ASP A 189 21.40 -2.98 -8.64
CA ASP A 189 21.29 -2.70 -7.22
C ASP A 189 20.69 -1.30 -6.99
N GLN A 190 21.13 -0.31 -7.77
CA GLN A 190 20.57 1.03 -7.75
C GLN A 190 19.09 1.03 -8.17
N ILE A 191 18.71 0.27 -9.20
CA ILE A 191 17.32 0.18 -9.65
C ILE A 191 16.42 -0.46 -8.57
N ILE A 192 16.90 -1.50 -7.89
CA ILE A 192 16.15 -2.12 -6.79
C ILE A 192 16.02 -1.14 -5.61
N SER A 193 17.10 -0.46 -5.20
CA SER A 193 17.02 0.56 -4.15
C SER A 193 16.05 1.69 -4.51
N LEU A 194 16.04 2.16 -5.76
CA LEU A 194 15.07 3.16 -6.25
C LEU A 194 13.64 2.64 -6.22
N THR A 195 13.44 1.35 -6.52
CA THR A 195 12.13 0.70 -6.43
C THR A 195 11.63 0.68 -4.99
N PHE A 196 12.50 0.36 -4.03
CA PHE A 196 12.16 0.41 -2.61
C PHE A 196 11.87 1.84 -2.14
N VAL A 197 12.59 2.84 -2.66
CA VAL A 197 12.30 4.26 -2.38
C VAL A 197 10.89 4.63 -2.83
N VAL A 198 10.54 4.31 -4.08
CA VAL A 198 9.20 4.57 -4.63
C VAL A 198 8.14 3.80 -3.85
N GLY A 199 8.30 2.49 -3.65
CA GLY A 199 7.36 1.67 -2.89
C GLY A 199 7.14 2.19 -1.47
N SER A 200 8.22 2.50 -0.74
CA SER A 200 8.15 3.00 0.64
C SER A 200 7.51 4.39 0.72
N SER A 201 7.72 5.23 -0.29
CA SER A 201 7.03 6.53 -0.37
C SER A 201 5.52 6.38 -0.57
N LEU A 202 5.09 5.43 -1.41
CA LEU A 202 3.67 5.12 -1.61
C LEU A 202 3.04 4.53 -0.33
N ALA A 203 3.76 3.63 0.36
CA ALA A 203 3.36 3.13 1.67
C ALA A 203 3.19 4.26 2.68
N ALA A 204 4.14 5.21 2.71
CA ALA A 204 4.09 6.32 3.64
C ALA A 204 2.86 7.22 3.40
N VAL A 205 2.59 7.59 2.14
CA VAL A 205 1.38 8.35 1.80
C VAL A 205 0.13 7.54 2.13
N GLY A 206 0.11 6.24 1.84
CA GLY A 206 -0.96 5.34 2.25
C GLY A 206 -1.19 5.33 3.77
N GLY A 207 -0.12 5.33 4.57
CA GLY A 207 -0.15 5.37 6.03
C GLY A 207 -0.74 6.66 6.58
N LEU A 208 -0.36 7.79 6.00
CA LEU A 208 -0.92 9.10 6.35
C LEU A 208 -2.41 9.15 5.99
N MET A 209 -2.79 8.71 4.80
CA MET A 209 -4.20 8.67 4.38
C MET A 209 -5.03 7.70 5.23
N TRP A 210 -4.45 6.57 5.62
CA TRP A 210 -5.08 5.61 6.53
C TRP A 210 -5.32 6.24 7.91
N GLY A 211 -4.30 6.88 8.48
CA GLY A 211 -4.41 7.59 9.75
C GLY A 211 -5.43 8.73 9.72
N LEU A 212 -5.58 9.43 8.60
CA LEU A 212 -6.64 10.44 8.44
C LEU A 212 -8.04 9.82 8.37
N LYS A 213 -8.18 8.68 7.68
CA LYS A 213 -9.48 8.03 7.45
C LYS A 213 -9.98 7.27 8.67
N PHE A 214 -9.07 6.62 9.37
CA PHE A 214 -9.30 5.89 10.61
C PHE A 214 -8.40 6.52 11.68
N PRO A 215 -8.88 7.54 12.42
CA PRO A 215 -8.06 8.41 13.26
C PRO A 215 -7.59 7.78 14.57
N GLN A 216 -7.08 6.56 14.48
CA GLN A 216 -6.56 5.76 15.56
C GLN A 216 -5.35 4.97 15.05
N ILE A 217 -4.20 5.17 15.68
CA ILE A 217 -2.96 4.47 15.36
C ILE A 217 -2.57 3.54 16.51
N ASN A 218 -2.01 2.40 16.17
CA ASN A 218 -1.40 1.46 17.11
C ASN A 218 -0.22 0.77 16.39
N PRO A 219 0.72 0.14 17.11
CA PRO A 219 1.88 -0.47 16.48
C PRO A 219 1.59 -1.65 15.55
N LEU A 220 0.38 -2.24 15.58
CA LEU A 220 -0.04 -3.29 14.65
C LEU A 220 -0.90 -2.74 13.50
N LEU A 221 -0.97 -1.41 13.34
CA LEU A 221 -1.80 -0.76 12.32
C LEU A 221 -1.46 -1.23 10.90
N GLY A 222 -0.21 -1.60 10.64
CA GLY A 222 0.24 -2.03 9.31
C GLY A 222 -0.24 -3.41 8.88
N VAL A 223 -0.55 -4.30 9.83
CA VAL A 223 -0.71 -5.74 9.58
C VAL A 223 -1.94 -6.04 8.72
N MET A 224 -3.14 -5.74 9.23
CA MET A 224 -4.39 -6.06 8.52
C MET A 224 -4.54 -5.24 7.23
N PRO A 225 -4.29 -3.91 7.21
CA PRO A 225 -4.32 -3.14 5.97
C PRO A 225 -3.28 -3.62 4.96
N GLY A 226 -2.06 -3.94 5.40
CA GLY A 226 -1.00 -4.50 4.55
C GLY A 226 -1.43 -5.81 3.89
N LEU A 227 -1.97 -6.74 4.67
CA LEU A 227 -2.51 -8.02 4.16
C LEU A 227 -3.65 -7.81 3.16
N LYS A 228 -4.58 -6.88 3.43
CA LYS A 228 -5.67 -6.56 2.50
C LYS A 228 -5.17 -5.94 1.20
N CYS A 229 -4.16 -5.08 1.26
CA CYS A 229 -3.58 -4.47 0.07
C CYS A 229 -2.75 -5.47 -0.73
N PHE A 230 -2.10 -6.42 -0.05
CA PHE A 230 -1.50 -7.57 -0.71
C PHE A 230 -2.55 -8.43 -1.42
N ILE A 231 -3.67 -8.73 -0.76
CA ILE A 231 -4.82 -9.43 -1.39
C ILE A 231 -5.29 -8.67 -2.62
N ALA A 232 -5.48 -7.36 -2.52
CA ALA A 232 -5.85 -6.51 -3.66
C ALA A 232 -4.84 -6.59 -4.80
N ALA A 233 -3.54 -6.57 -4.50
CA ALA A 233 -2.49 -6.73 -5.51
C ALA A 233 -2.54 -8.11 -6.20
N VAL A 234 -2.72 -9.19 -5.44
CA VAL A 234 -2.81 -10.56 -5.98
C VAL A 234 -4.08 -10.75 -6.79
N VAL A 235 -5.23 -10.31 -6.27
CA VAL A 235 -6.52 -10.36 -6.99
C VAL A 235 -6.42 -9.60 -8.30
N GLY A 236 -5.80 -8.42 -8.28
CA GLY A 236 -5.53 -7.62 -9.48
C GLY A 236 -4.58 -8.26 -10.48
N GLY A 237 -3.66 -9.10 -10.01
CA GLY A 237 -2.50 -9.61 -10.74
C GLY A 237 -1.23 -8.91 -10.29
N ILE A 238 -0.54 -9.50 -9.32
CA ILE A 238 0.65 -8.90 -8.70
C ILE A 238 1.76 -8.70 -9.75
N GLY A 239 2.41 -7.54 -9.72
CA GLY A 239 3.37 -7.13 -10.75
C GLY A 239 2.75 -6.31 -11.90
N ASN A 240 1.42 -6.27 -12.03
CA ASN A 240 0.72 -5.37 -12.94
C ASN A 240 0.07 -4.20 -12.17
N ILE A 241 0.53 -2.97 -12.44
CA ILE A 241 0.06 -1.76 -11.75
C ILE A 241 -1.43 -1.51 -11.98
N ALA A 242 -1.90 -1.63 -13.22
CA ALA A 242 -3.33 -1.47 -13.55
C ALA A 242 -4.17 -2.56 -12.88
N GLY A 243 -3.65 -3.79 -12.86
CA GLY A 243 -4.23 -4.91 -12.12
C GLY A 243 -4.42 -4.58 -10.64
N ALA A 244 -3.35 -4.14 -9.97
CA ALA A 244 -3.37 -3.79 -8.54
C ALA A 244 -4.39 -2.69 -8.21
N VAL A 245 -4.55 -1.70 -9.09
CA VAL A 245 -5.56 -0.65 -8.95
C VAL A 245 -6.97 -1.23 -9.00
N LEU A 246 -7.27 -2.04 -10.02
CA LEU A 246 -8.57 -2.69 -10.15
C LEU A 246 -8.84 -3.62 -8.97
N GLY A 247 -7.86 -4.40 -8.53
CA GLY A 247 -7.98 -5.26 -7.35
C GLY A 247 -8.26 -4.48 -6.07
N GLY A 248 -7.63 -3.30 -5.90
CA GLY A 248 -7.91 -2.38 -4.80
C GLY A 248 -9.35 -1.88 -4.80
N PHE A 249 -9.86 -1.47 -5.96
CA PHE A 249 -11.26 -1.06 -6.11
C PHE A 249 -12.25 -2.20 -5.89
N VAL A 250 -11.99 -3.39 -6.47
CA VAL A 250 -12.84 -4.57 -6.27
C VAL A 250 -12.93 -4.93 -4.79
N LEU A 251 -11.79 -4.96 -4.08
CA LEU A 251 -11.77 -5.26 -2.66
C LEU A 251 -12.45 -4.16 -1.84
N GLY A 252 -12.12 -2.88 -2.07
CA GLY A 252 -12.64 -1.78 -1.25
C GLY A 252 -14.12 -1.50 -1.46
N VAL A 253 -14.58 -1.48 -2.71
CA VAL A 253 -16.01 -1.35 -3.03
C VAL A 253 -16.76 -2.61 -2.58
N GLY A 254 -16.20 -3.80 -2.83
CA GLY A 254 -16.77 -5.07 -2.41
C GLY A 254 -16.99 -5.14 -0.90
N GLU A 255 -16.00 -4.75 -0.08
CA GLU A 255 -16.13 -4.71 1.37
C GLU A 255 -17.25 -3.77 1.84
N ILE A 256 -17.31 -2.55 1.30
CA ILE A 256 -18.31 -1.57 1.74
C ILE A 256 -19.72 -1.99 1.29
N LEU A 257 -19.86 -2.52 0.08
CA LEU A 257 -21.14 -3.00 -0.43
C LEU A 257 -21.60 -4.28 0.28
N LEU A 258 -20.69 -5.20 0.62
CA LEU A 258 -21.02 -6.41 1.38
C LEU A 258 -21.66 -6.05 2.72
N VAL A 259 -21.05 -5.11 3.46
CA VAL A 259 -21.60 -4.63 4.74
C VAL A 259 -22.92 -3.87 4.53
N ALA A 260 -23.07 -3.14 3.42
CA ALA A 260 -24.28 -2.39 3.11
C ALA A 260 -25.48 -3.30 2.74
N PHE A 261 -25.24 -4.38 1.99
CA PHE A 261 -26.28 -5.31 1.55
C PHE A 261 -26.58 -6.40 2.59
N VAL A 262 -25.56 -6.85 3.32
CA VAL A 262 -25.69 -7.91 4.32
C VAL A 262 -25.03 -7.46 5.64
N PRO A 263 -25.71 -6.62 6.44
CA PRO A 263 -25.16 -6.08 7.69
C PRO A 263 -24.77 -7.16 8.71
N GLU A 264 -25.43 -8.33 8.67
CA GLU A 264 -25.12 -9.49 9.51
C GLU A 264 -23.67 -10.00 9.29
N LEU A 265 -23.12 -9.77 8.10
CA LEU A 265 -21.75 -10.17 7.74
C LEU A 265 -20.71 -9.09 8.06
N ALA A 266 -21.08 -7.98 8.72
CA ALA A 266 -20.15 -6.91 9.04
C ALA A 266 -18.93 -7.38 9.86
N GLY A 267 -19.12 -8.31 10.78
CA GLY A 267 -18.03 -8.91 11.57
C GLY A 267 -17.09 -9.82 10.75
N TYR A 268 -17.52 -10.26 9.56
CA TYR A 268 -16.76 -11.13 8.67
C TYR A 268 -16.11 -10.37 7.51
N ARG A 269 -16.04 -9.04 7.60
CA ARG A 269 -15.46 -8.19 6.56
C ARG A 269 -14.03 -8.57 6.19
N ASP A 270 -13.20 -8.95 7.16
CA ASP A 270 -11.82 -9.37 6.88
C ASP A 270 -11.77 -10.74 6.21
N ALA A 271 -12.65 -11.67 6.64
CA ALA A 271 -12.78 -12.99 6.01
C ALA A 271 -13.19 -12.88 4.54
N PHE A 272 -14.03 -11.91 4.17
CA PHE A 272 -14.37 -11.65 2.77
C PHE A 272 -13.14 -11.39 1.90
N ALA A 273 -12.16 -10.61 2.39
CA ALA A 273 -10.92 -10.36 1.65
C ALA A 273 -10.16 -11.66 1.36
N PHE A 274 -10.04 -12.54 2.35
CA PHE A 274 -9.36 -13.83 2.19
C PHE A 274 -10.14 -14.81 1.31
N VAL A 275 -11.47 -14.83 1.41
CA VAL A 275 -12.31 -15.63 0.51
C VAL A 275 -12.16 -15.15 -0.93
N LEU A 276 -12.17 -13.83 -1.16
CA LEU A 276 -11.92 -13.25 -2.49
C LEU A 276 -10.55 -13.66 -3.04
N LEU A 277 -9.51 -13.65 -2.20
CA LEU A 277 -8.18 -14.14 -2.57
C LEU A 277 -8.23 -15.60 -3.01
N ILE A 278 -8.77 -16.49 -2.16
CA ILE A 278 -8.83 -17.94 -2.41
C ILE A 278 -9.58 -18.23 -3.71
N LEU A 279 -10.76 -17.63 -3.89
CA LEU A 279 -11.56 -17.80 -5.10
C LEU A 279 -10.82 -17.30 -6.34
N THR A 280 -10.14 -16.15 -6.23
CA THR A 280 -9.37 -15.62 -7.36
C THR A 280 -8.24 -16.57 -7.73
N LEU A 281 -7.48 -17.09 -6.76
CA LEU A 281 -6.38 -18.02 -7.03
C LEU A 281 -6.87 -19.36 -7.60
N LEU A 282 -8.04 -19.84 -7.18
CA LEU A 282 -8.63 -21.09 -7.68
C LEU A 282 -9.13 -20.96 -9.12
N ILE A 283 -9.73 -19.82 -9.48
CA ILE A 283 -10.35 -19.61 -10.80
C ILE A 283 -9.33 -19.01 -11.79
N ARG A 284 -8.50 -18.07 -11.34
CA ARG A 284 -7.48 -17.35 -12.13
C ARG A 284 -6.23 -17.07 -11.27
N PRO A 285 -5.26 -18.00 -11.20
CA PRO A 285 -4.06 -17.85 -10.36
C PRO A 285 -3.16 -16.66 -10.74
N THR A 286 -3.30 -16.12 -11.96
CA THR A 286 -2.61 -14.89 -12.39
C THR A 286 -3.33 -13.61 -11.94
N GLY A 287 -4.48 -13.68 -11.26
CA GLY A 287 -5.33 -12.53 -10.98
C GLY A 287 -6.11 -12.03 -12.20
N LEU A 288 -6.73 -10.86 -12.08
CA LEU A 288 -7.59 -10.27 -13.12
C LEU A 288 -6.81 -9.84 -14.37
N LEU A 289 -5.64 -9.21 -14.20
CA LEU A 289 -4.82 -8.66 -15.27
C LEU A 289 -3.35 -9.14 -15.24
N GLY A 290 -3.02 -10.22 -14.53
CA GLY A 290 -1.65 -10.72 -14.51
C GLY A 290 -1.22 -11.35 -15.84
N GLU A 291 0.02 -11.09 -16.23
CA GLU A 291 0.62 -11.71 -17.40
C GLU A 291 0.98 -13.18 -17.10
N ARG A 292 0.65 -14.08 -18.04
CA ARG A 292 1.10 -15.47 -17.98
C ARG A 292 2.60 -15.49 -18.25
N VAL A 293 3.41 -15.67 -17.22
CA VAL A 293 4.82 -16.04 -17.42
C VAL A 293 4.82 -17.47 -17.91
N ALA A 294 4.94 -17.66 -19.23
CA ALA A 294 5.20 -18.98 -19.79
C ALA A 294 6.51 -19.49 -19.19
N GLU A 295 6.44 -20.58 -18.43
CA GLU A 295 7.60 -21.30 -17.95
C GLU A 295 8.35 -21.80 -19.19
N LYS A 296 9.57 -21.31 -19.39
CA LYS A 296 10.43 -21.81 -20.46
C LYS A 296 10.90 -23.20 -20.03
N VAL A 297 10.35 -24.23 -20.66
CA VAL A 297 10.91 -25.58 -20.68
C VAL A 297 12.05 -25.61 -21.69
#